data_AF-Q0DHD4-F1
#
_entry.id   AF-Q0DHD4-F1
#
_cell.length_a   1.000
_cell.length_b   1.000
_cell.length_c   1.000
_cell.angle_alpha   90.00
_cell.angle_beta   90.00
_cell.angle_gamma   90.00
#
_symmetry.space_group_name_H-M   'P 1'
#
loop_
_entity.id
_entity.type
_entity.pdbx_description
1 polymer ?
#
loop_
_entity_poly.entity_id
_entity_poly.type
_entity_poly.pdbx_seq_one_letter_code
_entity_poly.pdbx_strand_id
1 'polypeptide(L)'
;AEALVKARDDLRTTTAHLGMTLIKLAKFEREQATCSPQRRRAADINNFGSSVVKFSRSQAKLNSEIVKHLVCENFCRLKQSKQLFGTIP
;
A
#
# COMPACT_ATOMS: atom_id res chain seq x y z
N ALA A 1 -13.08 6.95 -10.15
CA ALA A 1 -12.65 6.85 -8.74
C ALA A 1 -12.39 5.40 -8.33
N GLU A 2 -13.31 4.47 -8.62
CA GLU A 2 -13.19 3.04 -8.28
C GLU A 2 -11.92 2.36 -8.80
N ALA A 3 -11.54 2.61 -10.06
CA ALA A 3 -10.32 2.04 -10.64
C ALA A 3 -9.04 2.44 -9.87
N LEU A 4 -8.98 3.68 -9.34
CA LEU A 4 -7.86 4.15 -8.53
C LEU A 4 -7.84 3.47 -7.15
N VAL A 5 -9.01 3.32 -6.52
CA VAL A 5 -9.13 2.61 -5.24
C VAL A 5 -8.68 1.15 -5.41
N LYS A 6 -9.13 0.49 -6.49
CA LYS A 6 -8.71 -0.87 -6.83
C LYS A 6 -7.20 -0.95 -7.07
N ALA A 7 -6.64 -0.08 -7.91
CA ALA A 7 -5.21 -0.08 -8.21
C ALA A 7 -4.33 0.10 -6.96
N ARG A 8 -4.80 0.88 -5.97
CA ARG A 8 -4.09 1.02 -4.70
C ARG A 8 -4.22 -0.17 -3.77
N ASP A 9 -5.36 -0.85 -3.79
CA ASP A 9 -5.51 -2.10 -3.02
C ASP A 9 -4.69 -3.24 -3.63
N ASP A 10 -4.66 -3.32 -4.98
CA ASP A 10 -3.79 -4.23 -5.72
C ASP A 10 -2.32 -3.95 -5.37
N LEU A 11 -1.87 -2.68 -5.42
CA LEU A 11 -0.51 -2.29 -5.04
C LEU A 11 -0.15 -2.71 -3.60
N ARG A 12 -1.06 -2.47 -2.64
CA ARG A 12 -0.89 -2.88 -1.24
C ARG A 12 -0.70 -4.40 -1.15
N THR A 13 -1.55 -5.17 -1.82
CA THR A 13 -1.54 -6.63 -1.79
C THR A 13 -0.30 -7.21 -2.46
N THR A 14 0.06 -6.71 -3.64
CA THR A 14 1.27 -7.11 -4.38
C THR A 14 2.53 -6.82 -3.58
N THR A 15 2.64 -5.64 -2.97
CA THR A 15 3.82 -5.30 -2.15
C THR A 15 3.88 -6.11 -0.85
N ALA A 16 2.75 -6.42 -0.21
CA ALA A 16 2.73 -7.34 0.92
C ALA A 16 3.30 -8.72 0.54
N HIS A 17 2.83 -9.28 -0.57
CA HIS A 17 3.26 -10.60 -1.05
C HIS A 17 4.74 -10.61 -1.47
N LEU A 18 5.19 -9.57 -2.17
CA LEU A 18 6.57 -9.39 -2.57
C LEU A 18 7.50 -9.30 -1.35
N GLY A 19 7.17 -8.46 -0.37
CA GLY A 19 7.96 -8.29 0.85
C GLY A 19 8.10 -9.60 1.64
N MET A 20 7.00 -10.35 1.78
CA MET A 20 7.03 -11.67 2.43
C MET A 20 7.86 -12.71 1.65
N THR A 21 7.81 -12.68 0.32
CA THR A 21 8.62 -13.55 -0.53
C THR A 21 10.11 -13.24 -0.38
N LEU A 22 10.49 -11.96 -0.35
CA LEU A 22 11.88 -11.53 -0.10
C LEU A 22 12.38 -11.97 1.28
N ILE A 23 11.56 -11.87 2.32
CA ILE A 23 11.92 -12.34 3.67
C ILE A 23 12.13 -13.86 3.68
N LYS A 24 11.29 -14.63 2.98
CA LYS A 24 11.46 -16.09 2.84
C LYS A 24 12.73 -16.44 2.08
N LEU A 25 13.01 -15.77 0.96
CA LEU A 25 14.25 -15.93 0.19
C LEU A 25 15.47 -15.62 1.05
N ALA A 26 15.46 -14.51 1.78
CA ALA A 26 16.51 -14.13 2.71
C ALA A 26 16.74 -15.19 3.80
N LYS A 27 15.68 -15.83 4.28
CA LYS A 27 15.80 -16.94 5.25
C LYS A 27 16.49 -18.15 4.62
N PHE A 28 16.04 -18.56 3.44
CA PHE A 28 16.63 -19.66 2.69
C PHE A 28 18.12 -19.40 2.35
N GLU A 29 18.46 -18.21 1.85
CA GLU A 29 19.86 -17.86 1.55
C GLU A 29 20.75 -17.88 2.79
N ARG A 30 20.22 -17.44 3.94
CA ARG A 30 20.96 -17.44 5.21
C ARG A 30 21.23 -18.84 5.72
N GLU A 31 20.26 -19.74 5.59
CA GLU A 31 20.39 -21.15 5.97
C GLU A 31 21.44 -21.87 5.12
N GLN A 32 21.61 -21.48 3.85
CA GLN A 32 22.63 -22.03 2.95
C GLN A 32 23.98 -21.28 2.97
N ALA A 33 24.13 -20.24 3.77
CA ALA A 33 25.30 -19.37 3.72
C ALA A 33 26.55 -19.99 4.36
N THR A 34 27.56 -20.30 3.53
CA THR A 34 28.84 -20.89 3.96
C THR A 34 29.90 -19.86 4.36
N CYS A 35 29.82 -18.61 3.90
CA CYS A 35 30.70 -17.54 4.38
C CYS A 35 29.99 -16.21 4.66
N SER A 36 30.75 -15.25 5.20
CA SER A 36 30.21 -13.98 5.72
C SER A 36 29.56 -13.08 4.65
N PRO A 37 30.04 -13.01 3.39
CA PRO A 37 29.39 -12.18 2.36
C PRO A 37 27.97 -12.66 2.02
N GLN A 38 27.72 -13.98 1.97
CA GLN A 38 26.39 -14.53 1.73
C GLN A 38 25.46 -14.21 2.89
N ARG A 39 25.93 -14.30 4.14
CA ARG A 39 25.13 -13.91 5.33
C ARG A 39 24.77 -12.43 5.30
N ARG A 40 25.69 -11.56 4.91
CA ARG A 40 25.44 -10.13 4.76
C ARG A 40 24.38 -9.86 3.69
N ARG A 41 24.53 -10.43 2.50
CA ARG A 41 23.53 -10.31 1.43
C ARG A 41 22.15 -10.81 1.87
N ALA A 42 22.08 -11.94 2.55
CA ALA A 42 20.82 -12.46 3.08
C ALA A 42 20.20 -11.54 4.15
N ALA A 43 21.01 -10.80 4.91
CA ALA A 43 20.52 -9.75 5.81
C ALA A 43 19.98 -8.54 5.04
N ASP A 44 20.69 -8.11 3.99
CA ASP A 44 20.27 -6.99 3.14
C ASP A 44 18.92 -7.27 2.45
N ILE A 45 18.73 -8.48 1.90
CA ILE A 45 17.45 -8.91 1.30
C ILE A 45 16.34 -8.90 2.36
N ASN A 46 16.61 -9.33 3.59
CA ASN A 46 15.62 -9.31 4.68
C ASN A 46 15.21 -7.87 5.03
N ASN A 47 16.20 -6.98 5.17
CA ASN A 47 15.95 -5.57 5.48
C ASN A 47 15.12 -4.90 4.37
N PHE A 48 15.43 -5.19 3.11
CA PHE A 48 14.65 -4.72 1.97
C PHE A 48 13.22 -5.28 1.99
N GLY A 49 13.05 -6.59 2.12
CA GLY A 49 11.74 -7.23 2.21
C GLY A 49 10.88 -6.68 3.36
N SER A 50 11.49 -6.45 4.53
CA SER A 50 10.85 -5.81 5.68
C SER A 50 10.39 -4.38 5.39
N SER A 51 11.18 -3.62 4.64
CA SER A 51 10.85 -2.26 4.21
C SER A 51 9.68 -2.25 3.23
N VAL A 52 9.62 -3.22 2.31
CA VAL A 52 8.49 -3.40 1.39
C VAL A 52 7.20 -3.76 2.14
N VAL A 53 7.26 -4.62 3.16
CA VAL A 53 6.09 -4.90 4.02
C VAL A 53 5.62 -3.66 4.78
N LYS A 54 6.56 -2.83 5.29
CA LYS A 54 6.22 -1.56 5.94
C LYS A 54 5.53 -0.61 4.96
N PHE A 55 6.05 -0.47 3.74
CA PHE A 55 5.41 0.31 2.67
C PHE A 55 3.97 -0.15 2.43
N SER A 56 3.74 -1.46 2.26
CA SER A 56 2.39 -2.01 2.08
C SER A 56 1.44 -1.59 3.22
N ARG A 57 1.88 -1.68 4.49
CA ARG A 57 1.06 -1.26 5.63
C ARG A 57 0.75 0.24 5.60
N SER A 58 1.70 1.07 5.20
CA SER A 58 1.51 2.52 5.06
C SER A 58 0.47 2.87 4.00
N GLN A 59 0.32 2.05 2.95
CA GLN A 59 -0.71 2.26 1.92
C GLN A 59 -2.14 2.15 2.46
N ALA A 60 -2.39 1.39 3.53
CA ALA A 60 -3.73 1.32 4.14
C ALA A 60 -4.17 2.68 4.73
N LYS A 61 -3.25 3.36 5.42
CA LYS A 61 -3.47 4.72 5.96
C LYS A 61 -3.63 5.74 4.85
N LEU A 62 -2.81 5.63 3.80
CA LEU A 62 -2.90 6.53 2.65
C LEU A 62 -4.25 6.34 1.93
N ASN A 63 -4.70 5.09 1.75
CA ASN A 63 -5.98 4.78 1.14
C ASN A 63 -7.17 5.33 1.95
N SER A 64 -7.15 5.24 3.29
CA SER A 64 -8.23 5.80 4.12
C SER A 64 -8.33 7.32 3.98
N GLU A 65 -7.21 8.04 3.95
CA GLU A 65 -7.21 9.49 3.76
C GLU A 65 -7.72 9.89 2.37
N ILE A 66 -7.32 9.17 1.30
CA ILE A 66 -7.86 9.48 -0.03
C ILE A 66 -9.35 9.18 -0.12
N VAL A 67 -9.83 8.04 0.41
CA VAL A 67 -11.27 7.75 0.40
C VAL A 67 -12.02 8.86 1.14
N LYS A 68 -11.53 9.30 2.29
CA LYS A 68 -12.12 10.41 3.05
C LYS A 68 -12.18 11.69 2.21
N HIS A 69 -11.08 12.10 1.58
CA HIS A 69 -11.06 13.29 0.73
C HIS A 69 -12.02 13.19 -0.47
N LEU A 70 -12.02 12.05 -1.17
CA LEU A 70 -12.90 11.83 -2.32
C LEU A 70 -14.39 11.80 -1.90
N VAL A 71 -14.73 11.17 -0.78
CA VAL A 71 -16.10 11.12 -0.26
C VAL A 71 -16.56 12.50 0.22
N CYS A 72 -15.70 13.23 0.94
CA CYS A 72 -16.01 14.59 1.40
C CYS A 72 -16.19 15.59 0.25
N GLU A 73 -15.32 15.57 -0.76
CA GLU A 73 -15.47 16.44 -1.94
C GLU A 73 -16.77 16.15 -2.70
N ASN A 74 -17.10 14.88 -2.91
CA ASN A 74 -18.32 14.49 -3.59
C ASN A 74 -19.56 14.90 -2.78
N PHE A 75 -19.53 14.75 -1.45
CA PHE A 75 -20.62 15.20 -0.58
C PHE A 75 -20.80 16.73 -0.61
N CYS A 76 -19.71 17.50 -0.56
CA CYS A 76 -19.76 18.95 -0.68
C CYS A 76 -20.31 19.40 -2.04
N ARG A 77 -19.89 18.77 -3.14
CA ARG A 77 -20.44 19.06 -4.48
C ARG A 77 -21.94 18.75 -4.57
N LEU A 78 -22.38 17.62 -4.03
CA LEU A 78 -23.81 17.26 -4.01
C LEU A 78 -24.64 18.24 -3.17
N LYS A 79 -24.09 18.72 -2.05
CA LYS A 79 -24.74 19.73 -1.21
C LYS A 79 -24.85 21.07 -1.94
N GLN A 80 -23.79 21.51 -2.63
CA GLN A 80 -23.81 22.72 -3.45
C GLN A 80 -24.78 22.59 -4.65
N SER A 81 -24.80 21.45 -5.34
CA SER A 81 -25.73 21.26 -6.46
C SER A 81 -27.18 21.25 -5.98
N LYS A 82 -27.49 20.58 -4.87
CA LYS A 82 -28.84 20.64 -4.27
C LYS A 82 -29.21 22.06 -3.82
N GLN A 83 -28.25 22.85 -3.34
CA GLN A 83 -28.51 24.22 -2.93
C GLN A 83 -28.71 25.17 -4.14
N LEU A 84 -28.04 24.89 -5.27
CA LEU A 84 -28.17 25.66 -6.51
C LEU A 84 -29.39 25.29 -7.36
N PHE A 85 -29.84 24.04 -7.31
CA PHE A 85 -30.95 23.52 -8.13
C PHE A 85 -32.22 23.17 -7.32
N GLY A 86 -32.16 23.18 -5.98
CA GLY A 86 -33.28 22.85 -5.09
C GLY A 86 -34.17 24.03 -4.69
N THR A 87 -33.93 25.22 -5.25
CA THR A 87 -34.81 26.39 -5.14
C THR A 87 -35.45 26.69 -6.49
N ILE A 88 -36.25 25.75 -6.99
CA ILE A 88 -37.29 26.06 -7.98
C ILE A 88 -38.59 25.56 -7.34
N PRO A 89 -39.57 26.45 -7.08
CA PRO A 89 -40.84 26.07 -6.46
C PRO A 89 -41.62 25.06 -7.29
#